data_AF-A0A833E3D5-F1
#
_entry.id   AF-A0A833E3D5-F1
#
_cell.length_a   1.000
_cell.length_b   1.000
_cell.length_c   1.000
_cell.angle_alpha   90.00
_cell.angle_beta   90.00
_cell.angle_gamma   90.00
#
_symmetry.space_group_name_H-M   'P 1'
#
loop_
_entity.id
_entity.type
_entity.pdbx_description
1 polymer ?
#
loop_
_entity_poly.entity_id
_entity_poly.type
_entity_poly.pdbx_seq_one_letter_code
_entity_poly.pdbx_strand_id
1 'polypeptide(L)'
;VETLSTHHKLIVLSILEEQIKLDDHSFVSFTEIYERYTQLCSEYGLRPLSKDSIGKKIKQLETFLGDYMEVYIKSFGKYGRKKVVRINLDKEKAYKVIKFLRDNI
;
A
#
# COMPACT_ATOMS: atom_id res chain seq x y z
N VAL A 1 11.75 -5.95 -3.42
CA VAL A 1 11.46 -4.66 -2.72
C VAL A 1 12.69 -3.78 -2.54
N GLU A 2 13.91 -4.33 -2.51
CA GLU A 2 15.17 -3.57 -2.38
C GLU A 2 15.38 -2.48 -3.43
N THR A 3 15.03 -2.77 -4.68
CA THR A 3 15.19 -1.86 -5.83
C THR A 3 14.11 -0.79 -5.94
N LEU A 4 13.11 -0.80 -5.04
CA LEU A 4 12.02 0.17 -5.06
C LEU A 4 12.48 1.52 -4.53
N SER A 5 12.07 2.61 -5.19
CA SER A 5 12.28 3.96 -4.65
C SER A 5 11.59 4.14 -3.28
N THR A 6 12.04 5.08 -2.46
CA THR A 6 11.48 5.37 -1.13
C THR A 6 9.95 5.51 -1.13
N HIS A 7 9.37 6.27 -2.07
CA HIS A 7 7.91 6.39 -2.16
C HIS A 7 7.20 5.07 -2.50
N HIS A 8 7.79 4.18 -3.30
CA HIS A 8 7.21 2.86 -3.56
C HIS A 8 7.26 1.99 -2.31
N LYS A 9 8.39 2.01 -1.56
CA LYS A 9 8.52 1.34 -0.27
C LYS A 9 7.46 1.82 0.73
N LEU A 10 7.25 3.13 0.83
CA LEU A 10 6.23 3.73 1.70
C LEU A 10 4.80 3.32 1.31
N ILE A 11 4.50 3.22 0.02
CA ILE A 11 3.18 2.76 -0.45
C ILE A 11 2.97 1.28 -0.07
N VAL A 12 3.97 0.42 -0.32
CA VAL A 12 3.90 -1.00 0.07
C VAL A 12 3.74 -1.14 1.58
N LEU A 13 4.52 -0.38 2.35
CA LEU A 13 4.41 -0.34 3.81
C LEU A 13 3.02 0.09 4.27
N SER A 14 2.45 1.13 3.65
CA SER A 14 1.08 1.60 3.94
C SER A 14 0.04 0.51 3.73
N ILE A 15 0.12 -0.20 2.60
CA ILE A 15 -0.82 -1.28 2.28
C ILE A 15 -0.70 -2.40 3.31
N LEU A 16 0.51 -2.88 3.58
CA LEU A 16 0.72 -4.01 4.50
C LEU A 16 0.31 -3.69 5.94
N GLU A 17 0.61 -2.49 6.44
CA GLU A 17 0.21 -2.08 7.79
C GLU A 17 -1.31 -1.98 7.93
N GLU A 18 -2.01 -1.42 6.95
CA GLU A 18 -3.48 -1.36 6.98
C GLU A 18 -4.10 -2.76 6.86
N GLN A 19 -3.55 -3.65 6.02
CA GLN A 19 -4.04 -5.03 5.92
C GLN A 19 -3.94 -5.80 7.24
N ILE A 20 -2.86 -5.60 7.99
CA ILE A 20 -2.65 -6.28 9.27
C ILE A 20 -3.65 -5.78 10.32
N LYS A 21 -3.98 -4.48 10.33
CA LYS A 21 -4.99 -3.92 11.24
C LYS A 21 -6.39 -4.49 11.01
N LEU A 22 -6.72 -4.83 9.76
CA LEU A 22 -8.01 -5.41 9.38
C LEU A 22 -8.11 -6.93 9.65
N ASP A 23 -7.08 -7.51 10.25
CA ASP A 23 -6.94 -8.90 10.74
C ASP A 23 -7.17 -10.05 9.73
N ASP A 24 -7.42 -9.74 8.45
CA ASP A 24 -7.84 -10.75 7.46
C ASP A 24 -7.28 -10.55 6.03
N HIS A 25 -6.08 -9.97 5.88
CA HIS A 25 -5.49 -9.66 4.56
C HIS A 25 -6.48 -8.95 3.62
N SER A 26 -7.34 -8.13 4.22
CA SER A 26 -8.48 -7.55 3.53
C SER A 26 -8.03 -6.49 2.54
N PHE A 27 -8.84 -6.30 1.51
CA PHE A 27 -8.67 -5.20 0.58
C PHE A 27 -8.68 -3.86 1.30
N VAL A 28 -7.64 -3.07 1.10
CA VAL A 28 -7.51 -1.72 1.64
C VAL A 28 -7.93 -0.72 0.57
N SER A 29 -8.71 0.28 0.94
CA SER A 29 -9.11 1.33 0.00
C SER A 29 -7.96 2.28 -0.31
N PHE A 30 -7.97 2.85 -1.51
CA PHE A 30 -7.00 3.86 -1.92
C PHE A 30 -6.92 5.04 -0.96
N THR A 31 -8.03 5.42 -0.32
CA THR A 31 -8.07 6.50 0.66
C THR A 31 -7.26 6.15 1.91
N GLU A 32 -7.49 4.98 2.49
CA GLU A 32 -6.75 4.49 3.67
C GLU A 32 -5.25 4.38 3.36
N ILE A 33 -4.90 3.87 2.18
CA ILE A 33 -3.51 3.78 1.72
C ILE A 33 -2.88 5.17 1.65
N TYR A 34 -3.58 6.16 1.08
CA TYR A 34 -3.07 7.52 0.94
C TYR A 34 -2.89 8.23 2.28
N GLU A 35 -3.83 8.03 3.21
CA GLU A 35 -3.77 8.59 4.56
C GLU A 35 -2.57 8.00 5.32
N ARG A 36 -2.41 6.68 5.33
CA ARG A 36 -1.27 6.03 5.98
C ARG A 36 0.06 6.41 5.33
N TYR A 37 0.11 6.47 4.01
CA TYR A 37 1.28 6.94 3.26
C TYR A 37 1.69 8.36 3.67
N THR A 38 0.72 9.25 3.85
CA THR A 38 0.97 10.64 4.24
C THR A 38 1.53 10.72 5.66
N GLN A 39 0.99 9.93 6.58
CA GLN A 39 1.54 9.80 7.94
C GLN A 39 2.98 9.29 7.91
N LEU A 40 3.24 8.20 7.19
CA LEU A 40 4.59 7.66 7.05
C LEU A 40 5.55 8.68 6.43
N CYS A 41 5.13 9.44 5.41
CA CYS A 41 5.96 10.52 4.88
C CYS A 41 6.35 11.52 5.97
N SER A 42 5.42 11.92 6.84
CA SER A 42 5.72 12.79 7.97
C SER A 42 6.66 12.12 9.00
N GLU A 43 6.47 10.83 9.29
CA GLU A 43 7.34 10.06 10.20
C GLU A 43 8.81 10.05 9.71
N TYR A 44 9.03 9.98 8.40
CA TYR A 44 10.37 9.95 7.79
C TYR A 44 10.85 11.32 7.24
N GLY A 45 10.17 12.43 7.57
CA GLY A 45 10.58 13.78 7.15
C GLY A 45 10.47 14.05 5.65
N LEU A 46 9.62 13.30 4.94
CA LEU A 46 9.40 13.38 3.50
C LEU A 46 8.11 14.15 3.18
N ARG A 47 8.09 14.81 2.02
CA ARG A 47 6.87 15.44 1.51
C ARG A 47 5.98 14.41 0.80
N PRO A 48 4.68 14.30 1.14
CA PRO A 48 3.77 13.40 0.45
C PRO A 48 3.57 13.84 -1.02
N LEU A 49 3.42 12.85 -1.91
CA LEU A 49 3.05 13.08 -3.31
C LEU A 49 1.54 13.23 -3.43
N SER A 50 1.07 13.78 -4.55
CA SER A 50 -0.37 13.89 -4.83
C SER A 50 -1.04 12.52 -4.96
N LYS A 51 -2.37 12.47 -4.72
CA LYS A 51 -3.18 11.26 -4.93
C LYS A 51 -2.99 10.68 -6.33
N ASP A 52 -2.95 11.49 -7.38
CA ASP A 52 -2.73 11.01 -8.75
C ASP A 52 -1.37 10.33 -8.93
N SER A 53 -0.33 10.88 -8.31
CA SER A 53 1.02 10.30 -8.36
C SER A 53 1.07 8.96 -7.64
N ILE A 54 0.41 8.84 -6.49
CA ILE A 54 0.27 7.57 -5.76
C ILE A 54 -0.53 6.56 -6.58
N GLY A 55 -1.61 6.99 -7.25
CA GLY A 55 -2.38 6.14 -8.15
C GLY A 55 -1.53 5.54 -9.26
N LYS A 56 -0.64 6.32 -9.88
CA LYS A 56 0.33 5.85 -10.89
C LYS A 56 1.35 4.88 -10.30
N LYS A 57 1.91 5.18 -9.12
CA LYS A 57 2.88 4.31 -8.42
C LYS A 57 2.28 2.98 -8.00
N ILE A 58 1.02 2.95 -7.56
CA ILE A 58 0.29 1.71 -7.28
C ILE A 58 0.16 0.86 -8.54
N LYS A 59 -0.12 1.47 -9.70
CA LYS A 59 -0.16 0.74 -10.97
C LYS A 59 1.22 0.19 -11.38
N GLN A 60 2.29 0.96 -11.12
CA GLN A 60 3.66 0.49 -11.32
C GLN A 60 3.99 -0.70 -10.41
N LEU A 61 3.59 -0.63 -9.13
CA LEU A 61 3.74 -1.73 -8.17
C LEU A 61 2.93 -2.96 -8.59
N GLU A 62 1.70 -2.79 -9.05
CA GLU A 62 0.86 -3.87 -9.57
C GLU A 62 1.54 -4.58 -10.74
N THR A 63 2.11 -3.82 -11.69
CA THR A 63 2.88 -4.41 -12.80
C THR A 63 4.16 -5.11 -12.33
N PHE A 64 4.85 -4.56 -11.34
CA PHE A 64 6.11 -5.10 -10.83
C PHE A 64 5.93 -6.34 -9.94
N LEU A 65 4.89 -6.34 -9.11
CA LEU A 65 4.60 -7.42 -8.15
C LEU A 65 3.74 -8.52 -8.79
N GLY A 66 3.04 -8.24 -9.88
CA GLY A 66 2.21 -9.23 -10.58
C GLY A 66 1.22 -9.89 -9.62
N ASP A 67 1.23 -11.23 -9.58
CA ASP A 67 0.29 -12.05 -8.81
C ASP A 67 0.32 -11.81 -7.29
N TYR A 68 1.37 -11.15 -6.77
CA TYR A 68 1.44 -10.75 -5.37
C TYR A 68 0.59 -9.53 -5.04
N MET A 69 0.03 -8.82 -6.02
CA MET A 69 -0.75 -7.61 -5.79
C MET A 69 -2.02 -7.57 -6.64
N GLU A 70 -3.16 -7.41 -5.97
CA GLU A 70 -4.45 -7.25 -6.62
C GLU A 70 -4.94 -5.82 -6.49
N VAL A 71 -5.36 -5.23 -7.62
CA VAL A 71 -5.93 -3.88 -7.65
C VAL A 71 -7.18 -3.87 -8.52
N TYR A 72 -8.32 -3.44 -7.97
CA TYR A 72 -9.53 -3.26 -8.77
C TYR A 72 -10.49 -2.25 -8.14
N ILE A 73 -11.55 -1.93 -8.87
CA ILE A 73 -12.63 -1.06 -8.40
C ILE A 73 -13.72 -1.93 -7.78
N LYS A 74 -13.94 -1.81 -6.47
CA LYS A 74 -15.01 -2.51 -5.74
C LYS A 74 -16.22 -1.60 -5.59
N SER A 75 -17.40 -2.12 -5.91
CA SER A 75 -18.68 -1.46 -5.66
C SER A 75 -19.12 -1.67 -4.22
N PHE A 76 -19.52 -0.59 -3.53
CA PHE A 76 -20.11 -0.61 -2.20
C PHE A 76 -21.59 -0.21 -2.24
N GLY A 77 -22.27 -0.47 -3.36
CA GLY A 77 -23.67 -0.14 -3.56
C GLY A 77 -23.92 1.37 -3.45
N LYS A 78 -24.81 1.79 -2.54
CA LYS A 78 -25.15 3.20 -2.31
C LYS A 78 -23.97 4.07 -1.88
N TYR A 79 -22.88 3.48 -1.39
CA TYR A 79 -21.67 4.19 -0.96
C TYR A 79 -20.67 4.42 -2.10
N GLY A 80 -21.05 4.09 -3.35
CA GLY A 80 -20.26 4.34 -4.54
C GLY A 80 -19.20 3.25 -4.81
N ARG A 81 -18.23 3.60 -5.65
CA ARG A 81 -17.16 2.71 -6.09
C ARG A 81 -15.82 3.21 -5.54
N LYS A 82 -14.99 2.30 -5.02
CA LYS A 82 -13.66 2.65 -4.51
C LYS A 82 -12.61 1.75 -5.15
N LYS A 83 -11.45 2.32 -5.48
CA LYS A 83 -10.26 1.55 -5.81
C LYS A 83 -9.77 0.87 -4.54
N VAL A 84 -9.60 -0.44 -4.59
CA VAL A 84 -9.09 -1.25 -3.49
C VAL A 84 -7.86 -2.01 -3.93
N VAL A 85 -6.99 -2.31 -2.96
CA VAL A 85 -5.69 -2.94 -3.19
C VAL A 85 -5.48 -4.03 -2.14
N ARG A 86 -4.91 -5.16 -2.57
CA ARG A 86 -4.43 -6.21 -1.68
C ARG A 86 -3.03 -6.66 -2.09
N ILE A 87 -2.16 -6.94 -1.12
CA ILE A 87 -0.91 -7.67 -1.31
C ILE A 87 -1.08 -9.07 -0.72
N ASN A 88 -0.92 -10.07 -1.57
CA ASN A 88 -1.12 -11.49 -1.31
C ASN A 88 0.12 -12.11 -0.65
N LEU A 89 0.31 -11.80 0.64
CA LEU A 89 1.34 -12.40 1.49
C LEU A 89 0.72 -12.92 2.77
N ASP A 90 1.19 -14.06 3.27
CA ASP A 90 0.83 -14.52 4.62
C ASP A 90 1.31 -13.54 5.71
N LYS A 91 0.71 -13.60 6.91
CA LYS A 91 1.01 -12.67 8.01
C LYS A 91 2.51 -12.66 8.34
N GLU A 92 3.16 -13.82 8.40
CA GLU A 92 4.58 -13.91 8.76
C GLU A 92 5.50 -13.20 7.75
N LYS A 93 5.29 -13.44 6.45
CA LYS A 93 6.01 -12.75 5.38
C LYS A 93 5.69 -11.26 5.37
N ALA A 94 4.43 -10.87 5.58
CA ALA A 94 4.05 -9.47 5.67
C ALA A 94 4.81 -8.73 6.78
N TYR A 95 4.90 -9.32 7.99
CA TYR A 95 5.70 -8.76 9.08
C TYR A 95 7.19 -8.65 8.75
N LYS A 96 7.77 -9.68 8.11
CA LYS A 96 9.18 -9.64 7.67
C LYS A 96 9.42 -8.51 6.68
N VAL A 97 8.53 -8.34 5.69
CA VAL A 97 8.62 -7.27 4.70
C VAL A 97 8.43 -5.90 5.36
N ILE A 98 7.46 -5.74 6.27
CA ILE A 98 7.27 -4.49 7.02
C ILE A 98 8.53 -4.10 7.78
N LYS A 99 9.10 -5.04 8.55
CA LYS A 99 10.32 -4.81 9.31
C LYS A 99 11.46 -4.40 8.38
N PHE A 100 11.68 -5.17 7.32
CA PHE A 100 12.70 -4.85 6.31
C PHE A 100 12.51 -3.46 5.70
N LEU A 101 11.27 -3.10 5.34
CA LEU A 101 11.00 -1.79 4.76
C LEU A 101 11.31 -0.68 5.75
N ARG A 102 10.86 -0.77 7.00
CA ARG A 102 11.12 0.24 8.04
C ARG A 102 12.61 0.46 8.29
N ASP A 103 13.41 -0.59 8.22
CA ASP A 103 14.87 -0.50 8.40
C ASP A 103 15.59 0.12 7.18
N ASN A 104 14.91 0.26 6.03
CA ASN A 104 15.50 0.63 4.74
C ASN A 104 14.72 1.75 3.99
N ILE A 105 14.04 2.63 4.72
CA ILE A 105 13.34 3.82 4.17
C ILE A 105 14.30 4.99 4.02
#